data_AF-A0A961RS20-F1
#
_entry.id   AF-A0A961RS20-F1
#
_cell.length_a   1.000
_cell.length_b   1.000
_cell.length_c   1.000
_cell.angle_alpha   90.00
_cell.angle_beta   90.00
_cell.angle_gamma   90.00
#
_symmetry.space_group_name_H-M   'P 1'
#
loop_
_entity.id
_entity.type
_entity.pdbx_description
1 polymer ?
#
loop_
_entity_poly.entity_id
_entity_poly.type
_entity_poly.pdbx_seq_one_letter_code
_entity_poly.pdbx_strand_id
1 'polypeptide(L)'
;GMKQEDYVRSREAVALRSQILDAITGGLGVSEAFKADFAAMQAEKRVFDYVVVSSDALKETPTPGDGDLQAWYDDHKSDYMAPEYRKLIVVGLEPKDIVKPDSVTSEEVSEDYEKRKASYTVAETRRIQQISFPDKDAAEAALVKLKSGLPLELLLADLKRTETDIDLG
;
A
#
# COMPACT_ATOMS: atom_id res chain seq x y z
N GLY A 1 1.28 -22.91 -6.56
CA GLY A 1 1.21 -22.76 -5.09
C GLY A 1 2.45 -22.03 -4.62
N MET A 2 2.34 -21.21 -3.56
CA MET A 2 3.51 -20.51 -2.99
C MET A 2 4.51 -21.49 -2.39
N LYS A 3 5.81 -21.19 -2.48
CA LYS A 3 6.86 -21.97 -1.79
C LYS A 3 6.84 -21.63 -0.30
N GLN A 4 7.33 -22.54 0.54
CA GLN A 4 7.37 -22.35 2.00
C GLN A 4 8.16 -21.09 2.41
N GLU A 5 9.28 -20.82 1.75
CA GLU A 5 10.11 -19.63 2.00
C GLU A 5 9.35 -18.33 1.68
N ASP A 6 8.59 -18.31 0.59
CA ASP A 6 7.75 -17.17 0.20
C ASP A 6 6.63 -16.93 1.23
N TYR A 7 6.03 -18.02 1.74
CA TYR A 7 5.04 -17.95 2.80
C TYR A 7 5.63 -17.37 4.09
N VAL A 8 6.80 -17.85 4.53
CA VAL A 8 7.46 -17.35 5.75
C VAL A 8 7.80 -15.86 5.62
N ARG A 9 8.43 -15.44 4.50
CA ARG A 9 8.70 -14.01 4.25
C ARG A 9 7.42 -13.17 4.23
N SER A 10 6.33 -13.70 3.67
CA SER A 10 5.04 -12.98 3.67
C SER A 10 4.50 -12.79 5.10
N ARG A 11 4.64 -13.81 5.97
CA ARG A 11 4.19 -13.76 7.36
C ARG A 11 5.05 -12.81 8.20
N GLU A 12 6.36 -12.80 7.98
CA GLU A 12 7.28 -11.86 8.61
C GLU A 12 6.99 -10.42 8.19
N ALA A 13 6.77 -10.16 6.90
CA ALA A 13 6.42 -8.84 6.40
C ALA A 13 5.06 -8.35 6.95
N VAL A 14 4.08 -9.24 7.09
CA VAL A 14 2.78 -8.93 7.71
C VAL A 14 2.93 -8.64 9.20
N ALA A 15 3.75 -9.41 9.92
CA ALA A 15 4.01 -9.20 11.34
C ALA A 15 4.71 -7.86 11.61
N LEU A 16 5.74 -7.54 10.82
CA LEU A 16 6.44 -6.26 10.91
C LEU A 16 5.52 -5.08 10.59
N ARG A 17 4.69 -5.20 9.55
CA ARG A 17 3.70 -4.17 9.21
C ARG A 17 2.69 -3.97 10.33
N SER A 18 2.22 -5.04 10.95
CA SER A 18 1.27 -4.98 12.06
C SER A 18 1.91 -4.30 13.28
N GLN A 19 3.15 -4.65 13.63
CA GLN A 19 3.87 -4.00 14.73
C GLN A 19 4.08 -2.50 14.51
N ILE A 20 4.43 -2.09 13.29
CA ILE A 20 4.59 -0.67 12.94
C ILE A 20 3.23 0.05 13.01
N LEU A 21 2.19 -0.54 12.43
CA LEU A 21 0.85 0.05 12.45
C LEU A 21 0.29 0.14 13.87
N ASP A 22 0.49 -0.87 14.70
CA ASP A 22 0.04 -0.87 16.10
C ASP A 22 0.82 0.16 16.93
N ALA A 23 2.12 0.37 16.67
CA ALA A 23 2.91 1.40 17.33
C ALA A 23 2.47 2.83 16.93
N ILE A 24 2.03 3.03 15.68
CA ILE A 24 1.55 4.31 15.18
C ILE A 24 0.10 4.58 15.61
N THR A 25 -0.75 3.55 15.59
CA THR A 25 -2.20 3.68 15.79
C THR A 25 -2.65 3.35 17.21
N GLY A 26 -1.83 2.67 18.02
CA GLY A 26 -2.15 2.28 19.40
C GLY A 26 -2.43 3.45 20.34
N GLY A 27 -2.03 4.67 19.97
CA GLY A 27 -2.38 5.92 20.68
C GLY A 27 -3.51 6.73 20.05
N LEU A 28 -4.01 6.36 18.86
CA LEU A 28 -5.08 7.08 18.17
C LEU A 28 -6.44 6.62 18.72
N GLY A 29 -6.94 7.37 19.70
CA GLY A 29 -8.34 7.24 20.12
C GLY A 29 -9.26 7.69 18.98
N VAL A 30 -10.06 6.76 18.46
CA VAL A 30 -11.18 7.10 17.58
C VAL A 30 -12.14 8.02 18.36
N SER A 31 -12.56 9.14 17.75
CA SER A 31 -13.47 10.08 18.41
C SER A 31 -14.80 9.41 18.75
N GLU A 32 -15.44 9.84 19.84
CA GLU A 32 -16.75 9.32 20.23
C GLU A 32 -17.81 9.52 19.14
N ALA A 33 -17.72 10.63 18.39
CA ALA A 33 -18.58 10.89 17.23
C ALA A 33 -18.45 9.78 16.16
N PHE A 34 -17.21 9.41 15.80
CA PHE A 34 -17.00 8.35 14.80
C PHE A 34 -17.47 6.98 15.30
N LYS A 35 -17.28 6.66 16.59
CA LYS A 35 -17.80 5.41 17.16
C LYS A 35 -19.31 5.34 17.10
N ALA A 36 -19.99 6.45 17.42
CA ALA A 36 -21.43 6.56 17.36
C ALA A 36 -21.96 6.39 15.92
N ASP A 37 -21.34 7.09 14.95
CA ASP A 37 -21.72 7.01 13.54
C ASP A 37 -21.50 5.60 12.98
N PHE A 38 -20.36 4.98 13.31
CA PHE A 38 -20.05 3.62 12.86
C PHE A 38 -21.02 2.59 13.44
N ALA A 39 -21.36 2.71 14.73
CA ALA A 39 -22.35 1.85 15.37
C ALA A 39 -23.76 2.05 14.78
N ALA A 40 -24.16 3.29 14.53
CA ALA A 40 -25.43 3.63 13.90
C ALA A 40 -25.53 3.04 12.49
N MET A 41 -24.46 3.14 11.70
CA MET A 41 -24.39 2.56 10.35
C MET A 41 -24.45 1.04 10.36
N GLN A 42 -23.74 0.37 11.28
CA GLN A 42 -23.79 -1.09 11.42
C GLN A 42 -25.17 -1.59 11.87
N ALA A 43 -25.89 -0.80 12.67
CA ALA A 43 -27.22 -1.11 13.16
C ALA A 43 -28.34 -0.67 12.20
N GLU A 44 -28.03 0.03 11.10
CA GLU A 44 -29.02 0.55 10.18
C GLU A 44 -29.75 -0.59 9.46
N LYS A 45 -31.07 -0.68 9.67
CA LYS A 45 -31.95 -1.56 8.91
C LYS A 45 -32.86 -0.72 8.04
N ARG A 46 -32.79 -0.93 6.72
CA ARG A 46 -33.72 -0.32 5.76
C ARG A 46 -34.84 -1.32 5.49
N VAL A 47 -36.04 -0.98 5.90
CA VAL A 47 -37.27 -1.74 5.62
C VAL A 47 -38.09 -0.91 4.65
N PHE A 48 -38.54 -1.52 3.56
CA PHE A 48 -39.41 -0.89 2.59
C PHE A 48 -40.65 -1.75 2.42
N ASP A 49 -41.82 -1.13 2.60
CA ASP A 49 -43.09 -1.69 2.19
C ASP A 49 -43.40 -1.18 0.78
N TYR A 50 -43.82 -2.08 -0.10
CA TYR A 50 -44.25 -1.71 -1.43
C TYR A 50 -45.63 -2.30 -1.71
N VAL A 51 -46.42 -1.56 -2.46
CA VAL A 51 -47.70 -2.01 -3.00
C VAL A 51 -47.54 -2.08 -4.51
N VAL A 52 -47.83 -3.25 -5.08
CA VAL A 52 -47.88 -3.41 -6.54
C VAL A 52 -49.30 -3.09 -6.99
N VAL A 53 -49.47 -1.98 -7.69
CA VAL A 53 -50.72 -1.63 -8.36
C VAL A 53 -50.66 -2.22 -9.77
N SER A 54 -51.41 -3.29 -10.04
CA SER A 54 -51.55 -3.82 -11.40
C SER A 54 -52.46 -2.91 -12.22
N SER A 55 -52.22 -2.83 -13.52
CA SER A 55 -53.09 -2.10 -14.46
C SER A 55 -54.54 -2.58 -14.41
N ASP A 56 -54.76 -3.86 -14.08
CA ASP A 56 -56.08 -4.46 -13.96
C ASP A 56 -56.88 -3.94 -12.75
N ALA A 57 -56.19 -3.38 -11.75
CA ALA A 57 -56.82 -2.74 -10.59
C ALA A 57 -57.20 -1.27 -10.85
N LEU A 58 -56.73 -0.70 -11.97
CA LEU A 58 -57.07 0.65 -12.39
C LEU A 58 -58.36 0.60 -13.20
N LYS A 59 -59.42 1.24 -12.70
CA LYS A 59 -60.60 1.52 -13.54
C LYS A 59 -60.16 2.39 -14.71
N GLU A 60 -60.71 2.14 -15.90
CA GLU A 60 -60.50 3.02 -17.06
C GLU A 60 -60.82 4.46 -16.65
N THR A 61 -59.77 5.28 -16.56
CA THR A 61 -59.90 6.70 -16.32
C THR A 61 -60.38 7.36 -17.62
N PRO A 62 -61.42 8.20 -17.57
CA PRO A 62 -61.87 8.89 -18.78
C PRO A 62 -60.73 9.74 -19.34
N THR A 63 -60.57 9.73 -20.66
CA THR A 63 -59.64 10.64 -21.35
C THR A 63 -60.03 12.08 -21.00
N PRO A 64 -59.09 12.92 -20.50
CA PRO A 64 -59.38 14.32 -20.21
C PRO A 64 -59.90 15.05 -21.44
N GLY A 65 -60.85 15.97 -21.26
CA GLY A 65 -61.30 16.83 -22.34
C GLY A 65 -60.29 17.94 -22.63
N ASP A 66 -60.41 18.59 -23.79
CA ASP A 66 -59.50 19.68 -24.21
C ASP A 66 -59.39 20.81 -23.17
N GLY A 67 -60.49 21.10 -22.45
CA GLY A 67 -60.49 22.10 -21.38
C GLY A 67 -59.64 21.71 -20.16
N ASP A 68 -59.67 20.42 -19.79
CA ASP A 68 -58.85 19.91 -18.68
C ASP A 68 -57.37 19.89 -19.06
N LEU A 69 -57.07 19.55 -20.32
CA LEU A 69 -55.71 19.58 -20.86
C LEU A 69 -55.16 21.01 -20.91
N GLN A 70 -55.97 21.98 -21.29
CA GLN A 70 -55.57 23.39 -21.31
C GLN A 70 -55.30 23.91 -19.90
N ALA A 71 -56.17 23.62 -18.94
CA ALA A 71 -55.98 24.00 -17.54
C ALA A 71 -54.71 23.37 -16.94
N TRP A 72 -54.47 22.08 -17.20
CA TRP A 72 -53.25 21.41 -16.79
C TRP A 72 -52.03 22.12 -17.39
N TYR A 73 -52.03 22.32 -18.71
CA TYR A 73 -50.92 22.94 -19.44
C TYR A 73 -50.59 24.33 -18.90
N ASP A 74 -51.62 25.12 -18.59
CA ASP A 74 -51.46 26.45 -18.02
C ASP A 74 -50.85 26.42 -16.60
N ASP A 75 -51.22 25.44 -15.77
CA ASP A 75 -50.72 25.28 -14.40
C ASP A 75 -49.29 24.73 -14.31
N HIS A 76 -48.80 24.00 -15.32
CA HIS A 76 -47.42 23.47 -15.30
C HIS A 76 -46.62 23.78 -16.57
N LYS A 77 -46.76 25.01 -17.07
CA LYS A 77 -45.93 25.52 -18.18
C LYS A 77 -44.44 25.31 -17.96
N SER A 78 -43.95 25.43 -16.72
CA SER A 78 -42.55 25.23 -16.34
C SER A 78 -42.01 23.86 -16.75
N ASP A 79 -42.85 22.84 -16.71
CA ASP A 79 -42.47 21.44 -16.95
C ASP A 79 -42.32 21.15 -18.45
N TYR A 80 -42.92 22.00 -19.28
CA TYR A 80 -42.80 21.97 -20.74
C TYR A 80 -41.82 23.02 -21.29
N MET A 81 -41.13 23.75 -20.41
CA MET A 81 -40.06 24.66 -20.85
C MET A 81 -38.82 23.86 -21.22
N ALA A 82 -38.13 24.26 -22.28
CA ALA A 82 -36.82 23.72 -22.60
C ALA A 82 -35.84 24.05 -21.46
N PRO A 83 -35.01 23.09 -20.99
CA PRO A 83 -34.00 23.36 -19.99
C PRO A 83 -33.04 24.48 -20.43
N GLU A 84 -32.60 25.30 -19.48
CA GLU A 84 -31.56 26.29 -19.77
C GLU A 84 -30.23 25.61 -20.11
N TYR A 85 -29.73 25.82 -21.33
CA TYR A 85 -28.39 25.40 -21.72
C TYR A 85 -27.36 26.34 -21.08
N ARG A 86 -26.59 25.84 -20.10
CA ARG A 86 -25.40 26.55 -19.60
C ARG A 86 -24.16 26.13 -20.39
N LYS A 87 -23.39 27.10 -20.88
CA LYS A 87 -22.06 26.86 -21.43
C LYS A 87 -21.04 26.87 -20.30
N LEU A 88 -20.31 25.78 -20.14
CA LEU A 88 -19.15 25.69 -19.26
C LEU A 88 -17.88 25.79 -20.10
N ILE A 89 -16.92 26.60 -19.66
CA ILE A 89 -15.55 26.58 -20.20
C ILE A 89 -14.72 25.75 -19.23
N VAL A 90 -14.29 24.58 -19.67
CA VAL A 90 -13.43 23.67 -18.88
C VAL A 90 -12.06 23.65 -19.52
N VAL A 91 -11.03 23.96 -18.74
CA VAL A 91 -9.63 23.78 -19.15
C VAL A 91 -9.14 22.46 -18.57
N GLY A 92 -8.85 21.51 -19.46
CA GLY A 92 -8.17 20.27 -19.08
C GLY A 92 -6.67 20.51 -19.01
N LEU A 93 -6.03 20.06 -17.92
CA LEU A 93 -4.59 20.07 -17.77
C LEU A 93 -4.13 18.62 -17.56
N GLU A 94 -3.51 18.05 -18.58
CA GLU A 94 -2.99 16.70 -18.58
C GLU A 94 -1.46 16.75 -18.38
N PRO A 95 -0.81 15.72 -17.81
CA PRO A 95 0.63 15.72 -17.60
C PRO A 95 1.45 16.04 -18.86
N LYS A 96 1.00 15.59 -20.04
CA LYS A 96 1.62 15.93 -21.34
C LYS A 96 1.61 17.44 -21.65
N ASP A 97 0.74 18.22 -21.01
CA ASP A 97 0.63 19.66 -21.22
C ASP A 97 1.66 20.44 -20.37
N ILE A 98 2.31 19.76 -19.41
CA ILE A 98 3.28 20.36 -18.47
C ILE A 98 4.68 19.74 -18.64
N VAL A 99 4.75 18.43 -18.88
CA VAL A 99 6.02 17.70 -18.95
C VAL A 99 6.80 18.15 -20.19
N LYS A 100 8.04 18.60 -19.97
CA LYS A 100 9.01 18.96 -21.02
C LYS A 100 10.22 18.03 -20.91
N PRO A 101 10.17 16.83 -21.50
CA PRO A 101 11.28 15.88 -21.40
C PRO A 101 12.59 16.46 -21.93
N ASP A 102 12.49 17.28 -22.98
CA ASP A 102 13.63 17.94 -23.63
C ASP A 102 14.29 19.03 -22.78
N SER A 103 13.65 19.47 -21.68
CA SER A 103 14.25 20.46 -20.77
C SER A 103 15.10 19.84 -19.68
N VAL A 104 15.16 18.51 -19.58
CA VAL A 104 16.01 17.81 -18.59
C VAL A 104 17.46 17.83 -19.06
N THR A 105 18.35 18.41 -18.27
CA THR A 105 19.77 18.53 -18.64
C THR A 105 20.58 17.28 -18.25
N SER A 106 21.73 17.10 -18.90
CA SER A 106 22.68 16.04 -18.53
C SER A 106 23.18 16.17 -17.08
N GLU A 107 23.34 17.41 -16.62
CA GLU A 107 23.78 17.75 -15.27
C GLU A 107 22.73 17.31 -14.24
N GLU A 108 21.45 17.59 -14.49
CA GLU A 108 20.34 17.16 -13.62
C GLU A 108 20.27 15.63 -13.53
N VAL A 109 20.45 14.93 -14.66
CA VAL A 109 20.48 13.45 -14.68
C VAL A 109 21.67 12.91 -13.89
N SER A 110 22.85 13.51 -14.03
CA SER A 110 24.06 13.10 -13.32
C SER A 110 23.95 13.33 -11.81
N GLU A 111 23.45 14.49 -11.38
CA GLU A 111 23.19 14.77 -9.97
C GLU A 111 22.20 13.79 -9.35
N ASP A 112 21.13 13.49 -10.08
CA ASP A 112 20.09 12.57 -9.66
C ASP A 112 20.60 11.14 -9.54
N TYR A 113 21.42 10.71 -10.50
CA TYR A 113 22.11 9.42 -10.48
C TYR A 113 23.03 9.30 -9.26
N GLU A 114 23.88 10.29 -8.99
CA GLU A 114 24.78 10.25 -7.84
C GLU A 114 24.01 10.26 -6.51
N LYS A 115 22.91 11.02 -6.40
CA LYS A 115 22.02 10.99 -5.23
C LYS A 115 21.40 9.61 -4.98
N ARG A 116 21.16 8.82 -6.03
CA ARG A 116 20.50 7.50 -5.96
C ARG A 116 21.42 6.31 -6.24
N LYS A 117 22.73 6.53 -6.31
CA LYS A 117 23.74 5.53 -6.65
C LYS A 117 23.66 4.24 -5.82
N ALA A 118 23.30 4.36 -4.54
CA ALA A 118 23.11 3.22 -3.64
C ALA A 118 21.94 2.30 -4.08
N SER A 119 20.94 2.81 -4.81
CA SER A 119 19.84 2.03 -5.37
C SER A 119 20.19 1.36 -6.70
N TYR A 120 21.28 1.80 -7.35
CA TYR A 120 21.77 1.27 -8.63
C TYR A 120 23.00 0.38 -8.47
N THR A 121 23.44 0.14 -7.24
CA THR A 121 24.60 -0.70 -6.94
C THR A 121 24.23 -1.78 -5.94
N VAL A 122 24.89 -2.93 -6.04
CA VAL A 122 24.81 -3.97 -5.02
C VAL A 122 26.03 -3.79 -4.12
N ALA A 123 25.81 -3.63 -2.82
CA ALA A 123 26.91 -3.55 -1.86
C ALA A 123 27.72 -4.85 -1.87
N GLU A 124 29.04 -4.74 -1.72
CA GLU A 124 29.90 -5.93 -1.55
C GLU A 124 29.49 -6.67 -0.27
N THR A 125 29.16 -7.96 -0.40
CA THR A 125 28.94 -8.85 0.73
C THR A 125 30.24 -9.57 1.06
N ARG A 126 30.66 -9.56 2.33
CA ARG A 126 31.83 -10.32 2.81
C ARG A 126 31.37 -11.30 3.88
N ARG A 127 31.93 -12.51 3.84
CA ARG A 127 31.79 -13.49 4.93
C ARG A 127 32.96 -13.35 5.88
N ILE A 128 32.69 -13.09 7.16
CA ILE A 128 33.74 -12.91 8.18
C ILE A 128 33.72 -14.08 9.15
N GLN A 129 34.90 -14.68 9.36
CA GLN A 129 35.12 -15.70 10.37
C GLN A 129 36.08 -15.19 11.45
N GLN A 130 35.69 -15.25 12.73
CA GLN A 130 36.47 -14.76 13.86
C GLN A 130 36.66 -15.83 14.95
N ILE A 131 37.92 -16.09 15.31
CA ILE A 131 38.28 -16.96 16.43
C ILE A 131 38.74 -16.09 17.62
N SER A 132 37.99 -16.09 18.73
CA SER A 132 38.37 -15.36 19.95
C SER A 132 39.25 -16.20 20.87
N PHE A 133 40.34 -15.62 21.38
CA PHE A 133 41.30 -16.26 22.28
C PHE A 133 41.35 -15.55 23.65
N PRO A 134 41.72 -16.25 24.74
CA PRO A 134 41.81 -15.65 26.08
C PRO A 134 42.95 -14.63 26.19
N ASP A 135 44.02 -14.80 25.41
CA ASP A 135 45.18 -13.92 25.39
C ASP A 135 45.82 -13.87 23.99
N LYS A 136 46.80 -12.97 23.86
CA LYS A 136 47.51 -12.71 22.61
C LYS A 136 48.44 -13.87 22.23
N ASP A 137 49.09 -14.52 23.19
CA ASP A 137 50.04 -15.59 22.94
C ASP A 137 49.34 -16.82 22.33
N ALA A 138 48.14 -17.15 22.82
CA ALA A 138 47.29 -18.20 22.27
C ALA A 138 46.84 -17.88 20.82
N ALA A 139 46.53 -16.62 20.53
CA ALA A 139 46.17 -16.19 19.17
C ALA A 139 47.37 -16.25 18.21
N GLU A 140 48.57 -15.84 18.66
CA GLU A 140 49.79 -15.92 17.86
C GLU A 140 50.20 -17.36 17.57
N ALA A 141 50.10 -18.26 18.55
CA ALA A 141 50.34 -19.68 18.36
C ALA A 141 49.38 -20.29 17.32
N ALA A 142 48.09 -19.93 17.38
CA ALA A 142 47.11 -20.35 16.38
C ALA A 142 47.41 -19.77 14.98
N LEU A 143 47.84 -18.52 14.89
CA LEU A 143 48.25 -17.88 13.64
C LEU A 143 49.44 -18.58 12.99
N VAL A 144 50.43 -18.98 13.78
CA VAL A 144 51.60 -19.74 13.29
C VAL A 144 51.15 -21.08 12.71
N LYS A 145 50.24 -21.79 13.39
CA LYS A 145 49.67 -23.05 12.88
C LYS A 145 48.97 -22.86 11.53
N LEU A 146 48.11 -21.84 11.40
CA LEU A 146 47.43 -21.52 10.14
C LEU A 146 48.41 -21.18 9.02
N LYS A 147 49.43 -20.36 9.31
CA LYS A 147 50.47 -20.00 8.32
C LYS A 147 51.35 -21.18 7.91
N SER A 148 51.51 -22.18 8.77
CA SER A 148 52.21 -23.44 8.45
C SER A 148 51.39 -24.40 7.59
N GLY A 149 50.13 -24.05 7.25
CA GLY A 149 49.27 -24.85 6.38
C GLY A 149 48.33 -25.80 7.13
N LEU A 150 48.18 -25.67 8.45
CA LEU A 150 47.15 -26.40 9.18
C LEU A 150 45.76 -25.92 8.70
N PRO A 151 44.87 -26.84 8.26
CA PRO A 151 43.48 -26.50 7.94
C PRO A 151 42.75 -25.86 9.14
N LEU A 152 41.88 -24.90 8.85
CA LEU A 152 41.11 -24.17 9.86
C LEU A 152 40.25 -25.12 10.70
N GLU A 153 39.70 -26.16 10.08
CA GLU A 153 38.82 -27.15 10.70
C GLU A 153 39.54 -27.93 11.79
N LEU A 154 40.83 -28.24 11.58
CA LEU A 154 41.65 -28.92 12.58
C LEU A 154 42.00 -27.99 13.75
N LEU A 155 42.26 -26.71 13.46
CA LEU A 155 42.46 -25.72 14.52
C LEU A 155 41.19 -25.53 15.36
N LEU A 156 40.02 -25.54 14.74
CA LEU A 156 38.74 -25.44 15.45
C LEU A 156 38.46 -26.69 16.29
N ALA A 157 38.79 -27.89 15.78
CA ALA A 157 38.69 -29.13 16.54
C ALA A 157 39.57 -29.10 17.81
N ASP A 158 40.82 -28.62 17.70
CA ASP A 158 41.72 -28.41 18.85
C ASP A 158 41.11 -27.46 19.89
N LEU A 159 40.44 -26.40 19.43
CA LEU A 159 39.79 -25.39 20.26
C LEU A 159 38.39 -25.79 20.73
N LYS A 160 37.90 -26.98 20.34
CA LYS A 160 36.54 -27.48 20.58
C LYS A 160 35.47 -26.48 20.10
N ARG A 161 35.68 -25.87 18.94
CA ARG A 161 34.74 -24.98 18.26
C ARG A 161 34.34 -25.54 16.89
N THR A 162 33.24 -25.03 16.37
CA THR A 162 32.70 -25.35 15.05
C THR A 162 32.78 -24.15 14.12
N GLU A 163 32.59 -24.34 12.82
CA GLU A 163 32.52 -23.23 11.85
C GLU A 163 31.40 -22.24 12.19
N THR A 164 30.28 -22.73 12.73
CA THR A 164 29.14 -21.89 13.13
C THR A 164 29.48 -20.99 14.32
N ASP A 165 30.42 -21.40 15.19
CA ASP A 165 30.82 -20.61 16.36
C ASP A 165 31.70 -19.40 16.00
N ILE A 166 32.25 -19.39 14.78
CA ILE A 166 33.18 -18.36 14.32
C ILE A 166 32.60 -17.53 13.17
N ASP A 167 31.49 -17.95 12.57
CA ASP A 167 30.86 -17.26 11.43
C ASP A 167 30.06 -16.05 11.90
N LEU A 168 30.44 -14.86 11.42
CA LEU A 168 29.78 -13.59 11.75
C LEU A 168 28.85 -13.10 10.62
N GLY A 169 28.67 -13.90 9.56
CA GLY A 169 27.93 -13.53 8.36
C GLY A 169 28.85 -13.16 7.21
#